data_AF-A0AAJ1N1F2-F1
#
_entry.id   AF-A0AAJ1N1F2-F1
#
_cell.length_a   1.000
_cell.length_b   1.000
_cell.length_c   1.000
_cell.angle_alpha   90.00
_cell.angle_beta   90.00
_cell.angle_gamma   90.00
#
_symmetry.space_group_name_H-M   'P 1'
#
loop_
_entity.id
_entity.type
_entity.pdbx_description
1 polymer ?
#
loop_
_entity_poly.entity_id
_entity_poly.type
_entity_poly.pdbx_seq_one_letter_code
_entity_poly.pdbx_strand_id
1 'polypeptide(L)'
;DYHVNCNLRFVGQYEDEESGLYYNRFRYYSPETAQYISPDPIGLMGGVNPYGYVHNPANFVDPYGLETCPSAFINDDVVRHASKGDWTEASSMKSKDRKDFPNGRLKSGGHGQSAINELDARGIAYNIEHTYPNGVRVGNIPSHPSKGKRTGTGQSWFPEHWSDADIKHAGKTVWDSPNNPKQDLGSGGVMVSGTHNGVFIRVVRDSKGGGSIFPDNAIQP
;
A
#
# COMPACT_ATOMS: atom_id res chain seq x y z
N ASP A 1 11.07 -53.00 -4.97
CA ASP A 1 10.79 -51.67 -5.54
C ASP A 1 11.01 -50.59 -4.52
N TYR A 2 11.97 -49.69 -4.77
CA TYR A 2 12.05 -48.42 -4.05
C TYR A 2 11.28 -47.39 -4.88
N HIS A 3 9.97 -47.27 -4.65
CA HIS A 3 9.21 -46.16 -5.19
C HIS A 3 9.61 -44.91 -4.42
N VAL A 4 10.31 -43.99 -5.10
CA VAL A 4 10.57 -42.66 -4.56
C VAL A 4 9.30 -41.85 -4.76
N ASN A 5 8.55 -41.64 -3.68
CA ASN A 5 7.37 -40.76 -3.70
C ASN A 5 7.81 -39.30 -3.77
N CYS A 6 7.17 -38.54 -4.66
CA CYS A 6 7.35 -37.09 -4.74
C CYS A 6 6.20 -36.43 -3.98
N ASN A 7 6.52 -35.87 -2.82
CA ASN A 7 5.53 -35.24 -1.93
C ASN A 7 5.40 -33.74 -2.21
N LEU A 8 6.06 -33.22 -3.24
CA LEU A 8 5.87 -31.84 -3.68
C LEU A 8 4.54 -31.72 -4.44
N ARG A 9 3.80 -30.64 -4.16
CA ARG A 9 2.51 -30.33 -4.79
C ARG A 9 2.61 -28.99 -5.53
N PHE A 10 1.64 -28.07 -5.39
CA PHE A 10 1.83 -26.72 -5.93
C PHE A 10 3.01 -26.02 -5.26
N VAL A 11 3.48 -24.91 -5.86
CA VAL A 11 4.63 -24.15 -5.34
C VAL A 11 4.39 -23.77 -3.88
N GLY A 12 5.27 -24.24 -2.98
CA GLY A 12 5.18 -24.01 -1.53
C GLY A 12 4.47 -25.13 -0.75
N GLN A 13 3.85 -26.10 -1.43
CA GLN A 13 3.07 -27.16 -0.80
C GLN A 13 3.84 -28.48 -0.69
N TYR A 14 3.72 -29.12 0.48
CA TYR A 14 4.23 -30.46 0.76
C TYR A 14 3.08 -31.36 1.21
N GLU A 15 2.93 -32.52 0.60
CA GLU A 15 1.94 -33.51 1.00
C GLU A 15 2.31 -34.13 2.34
N ASP A 16 1.38 -34.02 3.29
CA ASP A 16 1.39 -34.77 4.53
C ASP A 16 0.59 -36.07 4.34
N GLU A 17 1.31 -37.18 4.23
CA GLU A 17 0.73 -38.49 3.94
C GLU A 17 -0.19 -39.01 5.05
N GLU A 18 0.01 -38.58 6.31
CA GLU A 18 -0.81 -39.03 7.44
C GLU A 18 -2.23 -38.46 7.35
N SER A 19 -2.34 -37.19 6.96
CA SER A 19 -3.62 -36.48 6.87
C SER A 19 -4.22 -36.47 5.46
N GLY A 20 -3.40 -36.71 4.43
CA GLY A 20 -3.78 -36.50 3.02
C GLY A 20 -3.91 -35.03 2.64
N LEU A 21 -3.52 -34.10 3.52
CA LEU A 21 -3.57 -32.67 3.28
C LEU A 21 -2.21 -32.16 2.77
N TYR A 22 -2.23 -30.99 2.15
CA TYR A 22 -1.01 -30.34 1.67
C TYR A 22 -0.64 -29.22 2.63
N TYR A 23 0.47 -29.39 3.34
CA TYR A 23 1.06 -28.36 4.18
C TYR A 23 1.58 -27.20 3.32
N ASN A 24 1.06 -26.01 3.57
CA ASN A 24 1.47 -24.77 2.92
C ASN A 24 1.81 -23.71 3.98
N ARG A 25 2.91 -23.94 4.70
CA ARG A 25 3.42 -23.08 5.78
C ARG A 25 2.35 -22.70 6.82
N PHE A 26 1.67 -21.57 6.63
CA PHE A 26 0.70 -21.05 7.60
C PHE A 26 -0.65 -21.77 7.55
N ARG A 27 -0.93 -22.58 6.51
CA ARG A 27 -2.22 -23.27 6.34
C ARG A 27 -2.06 -24.68 5.77
N TYR A 28 -3.04 -25.54 6.04
CA TYR A 28 -3.19 -26.83 5.38
C TYR A 28 -4.25 -26.73 4.27
N TYR A 29 -3.93 -27.24 3.08
CA TYR A 29 -4.79 -27.25 1.90
C TYR A 29 -5.36 -28.65 1.69
N SER A 30 -6.68 -28.73 1.51
CA SER A 30 -7.35 -29.97 1.15
C SER A 30 -7.42 -30.10 -0.38
N PRO A 31 -6.77 -31.10 -0.99
CA PRO A 31 -6.90 -31.35 -2.43
C PRO A 31 -8.30 -31.80 -2.83
N GLU A 32 -9.05 -32.44 -1.92
CA GLU A 32 -10.41 -32.93 -2.19
C GLU A 32 -11.40 -31.77 -2.37
N THR A 33 -11.31 -30.75 -1.51
CA THR A 33 -12.22 -29.58 -1.57
C THR A 33 -11.61 -28.37 -2.28
N ALA A 34 -10.35 -28.47 -2.72
CA ALA A 34 -9.58 -27.41 -3.38
C ALA A 34 -9.49 -26.08 -2.60
N GLN A 35 -9.35 -26.16 -1.28
CA GLN A 35 -9.32 -24.99 -0.39
C GLN A 35 -8.50 -25.27 0.88
N TYR A 36 -8.10 -24.22 1.58
CA TYR A 36 -7.54 -24.34 2.93
C TYR A 36 -8.60 -24.83 3.92
N ILE A 37 -8.17 -25.58 4.93
CA ILE A 37 -9.04 -26.09 5.99
C ILE A 37 -9.19 -25.12 7.17
N SER A 38 -8.41 -24.04 7.18
CA SER A 38 -8.48 -22.96 8.15
C SER A 38 -8.69 -21.62 7.43
N PRO A 39 -9.42 -20.67 8.04
CA PRO A 39 -9.52 -19.33 7.49
C PRO A 39 -8.14 -18.67 7.42
N ASP A 40 -7.99 -17.74 6.47
CA ASP A 40 -6.76 -16.98 6.28
C ASP A 40 -6.36 -16.24 7.58
N PRO A 41 -5.15 -16.44 8.12
CA PRO A 41 -4.65 -15.69 9.26
C PRO A 41 -4.62 -14.17 9.04
N ILE A 42 -4.49 -13.70 7.79
CA ILE A 42 -4.61 -12.26 7.46
C ILE A 42 -6.08 -11.84 7.19
N GLY A 43 -7.04 -12.74 7.41
CA GLY A 43 -8.47 -12.47 7.27
C GLY A 43 -8.86 -12.12 5.84
N LEU A 44 -9.77 -11.14 5.69
CA LEU A 44 -10.23 -10.68 4.37
C LEU A 44 -9.12 -10.01 3.52
N MET A 45 -7.92 -9.80 4.07
CA MET A 45 -6.76 -9.32 3.33
C MET A 45 -6.26 -10.35 2.29
N GLY A 46 -6.45 -11.65 2.56
CA GLY A 46 -6.13 -12.73 1.62
C GLY A 46 -7.15 -12.88 0.48
N GLY A 47 -8.32 -12.25 0.62
CA GLY A 47 -9.40 -12.26 -0.37
C GLY A 47 -10.77 -12.44 0.27
N VAL A 48 -11.81 -12.33 -0.56
CA VAL A 48 -13.20 -12.46 -0.12
C VAL A 48 -13.55 -13.88 0.37
N ASN A 49 -12.85 -14.90 -0.13
CA ASN A 49 -12.97 -16.27 0.35
C ASN A 49 -11.80 -16.57 1.30
N PRO A 50 -12.00 -16.58 2.63
CA PRO A 50 -10.93 -16.80 3.59
C PRO A 50 -10.33 -18.22 3.54
N TYR A 51 -10.98 -19.16 2.85
CA TYR A 51 -10.48 -20.53 2.67
C TYR A 51 -9.82 -20.72 1.30
N GLY A 52 -9.86 -19.74 0.40
CA GLY A 52 -9.35 -19.90 -0.97
C GLY A 52 -7.84 -20.07 -1.03
N TYR A 53 -7.34 -20.90 -1.94
CA TYR A 53 -5.90 -21.02 -2.24
C TYR A 53 -5.38 -19.79 -2.99
N VAL A 54 -5.85 -19.60 -4.23
CA VAL A 54 -5.66 -18.38 -5.03
C VAL A 54 -6.85 -18.20 -5.97
N HIS A 55 -7.05 -17.01 -6.53
CA HIS A 55 -8.16 -16.75 -7.46
C HIS A 55 -8.06 -17.57 -8.76
N ASN A 56 -6.84 -17.81 -9.25
CA ASN A 56 -6.56 -18.53 -10.48
C ASN A 56 -5.24 -19.32 -10.34
N PRO A 57 -5.29 -20.62 -10.01
CA PRO A 57 -4.09 -21.43 -9.76
C PRO A 57 -3.24 -21.70 -11.00
N ALA A 58 -3.69 -21.33 -12.20
CA ALA A 58 -2.87 -21.38 -13.41
C ALA A 58 -1.89 -20.20 -13.52
N ASN A 59 -2.21 -19.07 -12.90
CA ASN A 59 -1.43 -17.83 -13.01
C ASN A 59 -0.84 -17.36 -11.67
N PHE A 60 -1.37 -17.85 -10.55
CA PHE A 60 -1.00 -17.43 -9.21
C PHE A 60 -0.62 -18.64 -8.37
N VAL A 61 0.31 -18.40 -7.45
CA VAL A 61 0.76 -19.36 -6.45
C VAL A 61 0.61 -18.70 -5.09
N ASP A 62 0.41 -19.47 -4.02
CA ASP A 62 0.42 -18.98 -2.64
C ASP A 62 1.58 -19.61 -1.88
N PRO A 63 2.82 -19.07 -1.95
CA PRO A 63 4.01 -19.72 -1.41
C PRO A 63 4.06 -19.78 0.12
N TYR A 64 3.24 -18.96 0.79
CA TYR A 64 3.22 -18.84 2.24
C TYR A 64 1.93 -19.36 2.87
N GLY A 65 0.86 -19.51 2.09
CA GLY A 65 -0.46 -19.64 2.68
C GLY A 65 -1.01 -18.29 3.15
N LEU A 66 -0.62 -17.17 2.54
CA LEU A 66 -1.03 -15.79 2.92
C LEU A 66 -1.08 -14.81 1.72
N GLU A 67 -1.15 -15.30 0.48
CA GLU A 67 -1.14 -14.40 -0.67
C GLU A 67 -2.38 -13.51 -0.74
N THR A 68 -2.15 -12.28 -1.20
CA THR A 68 -3.19 -11.25 -1.29
C THR A 68 -3.73 -11.17 -2.72
N CYS A 69 -5.00 -10.79 -2.86
CA CYS A 69 -5.56 -10.55 -4.19
C CYS A 69 -4.75 -9.43 -4.91
N PRO A 70 -4.24 -9.67 -6.13
CA PRO A 70 -3.52 -8.64 -6.86
C PRO A 70 -4.49 -7.54 -7.31
N SER A 71 -4.40 -6.37 -6.69
CA SER A 71 -5.04 -5.17 -7.23
C SER A 71 -4.32 -4.72 -8.50
N ALA A 72 -5.01 -4.73 -9.63
CA ALA A 72 -4.45 -4.24 -10.90
C ALA A 72 -4.10 -2.73 -10.86
N PHE A 73 -4.72 -1.97 -9.96
CA PHE A 73 -4.49 -0.53 -9.82
C PHE A 73 -3.36 -0.20 -8.84
N ILE A 74 -3.30 -0.86 -7.68
CA ILE A 74 -2.27 -0.60 -6.66
C ILE A 74 -0.97 -1.33 -7.01
N ASN A 75 -0.19 -0.70 -7.90
CA ASN A 75 1.11 -1.14 -8.37
C ASN A 75 2.26 -0.34 -7.73
N ASP A 76 3.50 -0.72 -8.05
CA ASP A 76 4.70 -0.12 -7.44
C ASP A 76 4.88 1.37 -7.79
N ASP A 77 4.38 1.84 -8.94
CA ASP A 77 4.45 3.26 -9.29
C ASP A 77 3.51 4.11 -8.42
N VAL A 78 2.29 3.62 -8.16
CA VAL A 78 1.34 4.28 -7.24
C VAL A 78 1.94 4.32 -5.83
N VAL A 79 2.57 3.23 -5.39
CA VAL A 79 3.21 3.15 -4.07
C VAL A 79 4.43 4.04 -3.97
N ARG A 80 5.29 4.08 -4.99
CA ARG A 80 6.45 5.00 -5.05
C ARG A 80 6.00 6.45 -4.98
N HIS A 81 4.97 6.82 -5.74
CA HIS A 81 4.38 8.15 -5.69
C HIS A 81 3.78 8.45 -4.31
N ALA A 82 3.02 7.52 -3.74
CA ALA A 82 2.42 7.67 -2.41
C ALA A 82 3.48 7.81 -1.32
N SER A 83 4.46 6.91 -1.25
CA SER A 83 5.47 6.85 -0.19
C SER A 83 6.55 7.92 -0.36
N LYS A 84 7.27 7.89 -1.49
CA LYS A 84 8.44 8.76 -1.72
C LYS A 84 8.07 10.10 -2.32
N GLY A 85 7.00 10.15 -3.10
CA GLY A 85 6.59 11.35 -3.83
C GLY A 85 7.35 11.56 -5.14
N ASP A 86 6.89 12.53 -5.91
CA ASP A 86 7.55 12.99 -7.12
C ASP A 86 8.30 14.28 -6.83
N TRP A 87 9.56 14.32 -7.24
CA TRP A 87 10.48 15.40 -6.94
C TRP A 87 10.83 16.18 -8.20
N THR A 88 11.08 17.48 -8.03
CA THR A 88 11.73 18.29 -9.06
C THR A 88 13.13 18.61 -8.58
N GLU A 89 14.13 18.19 -9.35
CA GLU A 89 15.53 18.47 -9.04
C GLU A 89 15.88 19.93 -9.32
N ALA A 90 16.67 20.55 -8.44
CA ALA A 90 17.11 21.94 -8.61
C ALA A 90 17.82 22.18 -9.95
N SER A 91 18.58 21.20 -10.42
CA SER A 91 19.28 21.22 -11.71
C SER A 91 18.33 21.27 -12.91
N SER A 92 17.11 20.76 -12.77
CA SER A 92 16.08 20.74 -13.82
C SER A 92 15.20 22.01 -13.84
N MET A 93 15.36 22.89 -12.84
CA MET A 93 14.53 24.08 -12.67
C MET A 93 15.04 25.27 -13.48
N LYS A 94 14.11 26.16 -13.84
CA LYS A 94 14.47 27.49 -14.35
C LYS A 94 15.19 28.28 -13.26
N SER A 95 16.16 29.12 -13.66
CA SER A 95 16.99 29.90 -12.72
C SER A 95 16.18 30.69 -11.68
N LYS A 96 15.02 31.25 -12.07
CA LYS A 96 14.12 31.96 -11.16
C LYS A 96 13.56 31.06 -10.04
N ASP A 97 13.16 29.84 -10.37
CA ASP A 97 12.52 28.91 -9.43
C ASP A 97 13.58 28.28 -8.52
N ARG A 98 14.81 28.08 -9.03
CA ARG A 98 15.95 27.59 -8.24
C ARG A 98 16.36 28.55 -7.11
N LYS A 99 16.06 29.85 -7.21
CA LYS A 99 16.27 30.78 -6.09
C LYS A 99 15.38 30.45 -4.89
N ASP A 100 14.14 30.06 -5.16
CA ASP A 100 13.15 29.71 -4.13
C ASP A 100 13.29 28.25 -3.68
N PHE A 101 13.80 27.38 -4.55
CA PHE A 101 13.97 25.93 -4.31
C PHE A 101 15.40 25.46 -4.63
N PRO A 102 16.42 25.93 -3.89
CA PRO A 102 17.82 25.66 -4.20
C PRO A 102 18.18 24.16 -4.13
N ASN A 103 17.46 23.37 -3.33
CA ASN A 103 17.68 21.93 -3.14
C ASN A 103 16.60 21.06 -3.82
N GLY A 104 15.84 21.65 -4.74
CA GLY A 104 14.68 21.01 -5.35
C GLY A 104 13.44 21.13 -4.48
N ARG A 105 12.37 20.43 -4.87
CA ARG A 105 11.11 20.44 -4.12
C ARG A 105 10.28 19.18 -4.36
N LEU A 106 9.48 18.81 -3.36
CA LEU A 106 8.41 17.83 -3.51
C LEU A 106 7.29 18.45 -4.36
N LYS A 107 6.92 17.76 -5.45
CA LYS A 107 5.87 18.19 -6.38
C LYS A 107 4.50 17.64 -5.96
N SER A 108 4.45 16.36 -5.60
CA SER A 108 3.22 15.62 -5.29
C SER A 108 3.52 14.30 -4.58
N GLY A 109 2.52 13.72 -3.91
CA GLY A 109 2.67 12.50 -3.12
C GLY A 109 3.55 12.72 -1.88
N GLY A 110 4.33 11.71 -1.50
CA GLY A 110 5.34 11.82 -0.45
C GLY A 110 4.78 11.76 0.97
N HIS A 111 3.96 10.75 1.24
CA HIS A 111 3.25 10.48 2.48
C HIS A 111 3.93 9.39 3.33
N GLY A 112 4.97 8.73 2.85
CA GLY A 112 5.73 7.72 3.59
C GLY A 112 6.91 8.31 4.37
N GLN A 113 7.54 7.49 5.21
CA GLN A 113 8.79 7.89 5.89
C GLN A 113 9.93 8.16 4.89
N SER A 114 9.91 7.51 3.73
CA SER A 114 10.89 7.74 2.67
C SER A 114 10.90 9.18 2.15
N ALA A 115 9.75 9.85 2.10
CA ALA A 115 9.67 11.26 1.72
C ALA A 115 10.25 12.19 2.79
N ILE A 116 10.03 11.89 4.08
CA ILE A 116 10.65 12.63 5.19
C ILE A 116 12.17 12.50 5.13
N ASN A 117 12.68 11.28 4.97
CA ASN A 117 14.12 11.04 4.84
C ASN A 117 14.73 11.80 3.65
N GLU A 118 13.99 11.91 2.54
CA GLU A 118 14.42 12.67 1.37
C GLU A 118 14.37 14.19 1.61
N LEU A 119 13.39 14.70 2.38
CA LEU A 119 13.36 16.09 2.82
C LEU A 119 14.58 16.41 3.69
N ASP A 120 14.90 15.56 4.66
CA ASP A 120 16.07 15.70 5.53
C ASP A 120 17.38 15.67 4.73
N ALA A 121 17.53 14.69 3.82
CA ALA A 121 18.71 14.57 2.97
C ALA A 121 18.94 15.80 2.07
N ARG A 122 17.87 16.47 1.65
CA ARG A 122 17.92 17.70 0.85
C ARG A 122 17.99 18.97 1.68
N GLY A 123 17.93 18.88 3.02
CA GLY A 123 17.83 20.04 3.89
C GLY A 123 16.59 20.89 3.63
N ILE A 124 15.47 20.26 3.24
CA ILE A 124 14.20 20.93 3.02
C ILE A 124 13.37 20.84 4.31
N ALA A 125 13.06 22.00 4.88
CA ALA A 125 12.29 22.06 6.11
C ALA A 125 10.88 21.49 5.94
N TYR A 126 10.43 20.79 6.99
CA TYR A 126 9.04 20.37 7.19
C TYR A 126 8.70 20.52 8.66
N ASN A 127 7.40 20.56 8.95
CA ASN A 127 6.89 20.64 10.31
C ASN A 127 5.90 19.50 10.52
N ILE A 128 6.01 18.80 11.65
CA ILE A 128 4.96 17.90 12.17
C ILE A 128 4.19 18.70 13.21
N GLU A 129 2.98 19.14 12.86
CA GLU A 129 2.12 19.96 13.72
C GLU A 129 1.38 19.09 14.74
N HIS A 130 1.00 17.87 14.34
CA HIS A 130 0.26 16.95 15.18
C HIS A 130 0.54 15.50 14.77
N THR A 131 0.51 14.60 15.75
CA THR A 131 0.55 13.16 15.54
C THR A 131 -0.66 12.55 16.24
N TYR A 132 -1.51 11.86 15.46
CA TYR A 132 -2.68 11.16 15.95
C TYR A 132 -2.27 9.93 16.79
N PRO A 133 -3.14 9.43 17.70
CA PRO A 133 -2.84 8.24 18.51
C PRO A 133 -2.47 6.99 17.72
N ASN A 134 -2.99 6.86 16.49
CA ASN A 134 -2.68 5.77 15.57
C ASN A 134 -1.33 5.95 14.81
N GLY A 135 -0.59 7.02 15.10
CA GLY A 135 0.72 7.32 14.52
C GLY A 135 0.71 8.14 13.24
N VAL A 136 -0.46 8.47 12.66
CA VAL A 136 -0.52 9.38 11.51
C VAL A 136 0.01 10.76 11.90
N ARG A 137 0.90 11.30 11.08
CA ARG A 137 1.52 12.61 11.31
C ARG A 137 0.94 13.60 10.33
N VAL A 138 0.61 14.79 10.79
CA VAL A 138 0.12 15.87 9.93
C VAL A 138 0.91 17.14 10.15
N GLY A 139 1.06 17.92 9.09
CA GLY A 139 1.82 19.15 9.13
C GLY A 139 2.02 19.77 7.77
N ASN A 140 3.19 20.33 7.51
CA ASN A 140 3.42 21.13 6.33
C ASN A 140 4.88 21.13 5.86
N ILE A 141 5.08 21.57 4.62
CA ILE A 141 6.39 21.82 4.02
C ILE A 141 6.39 23.30 3.60
N PRO A 142 7.06 24.21 4.31
CA PRO A 142 7.00 25.66 4.04
C PRO A 142 7.35 26.03 2.59
N SER A 143 8.26 25.28 1.96
CA SER A 143 8.67 25.43 0.56
C SER A 143 7.83 24.60 -0.43
N HIS A 144 6.63 24.14 -0.07
CA HIS A 144 5.81 23.38 -1.00
C HIS A 144 5.28 24.26 -2.14
N PRO A 145 5.24 23.82 -3.42
CA PRO A 145 4.69 24.62 -4.52
C PRO A 145 3.23 25.05 -4.27
N SER A 146 2.38 24.13 -3.83
CA SER A 146 0.99 24.41 -3.45
C SER A 146 0.89 25.16 -2.11
N LYS A 147 0.26 26.34 -2.11
CA LYS A 147 0.13 27.20 -0.92
C LYS A 147 -0.53 26.51 0.27
N GLY A 148 -1.58 25.72 0.04
CA GLY A 148 -2.30 25.01 1.10
C GLY A 148 -1.47 23.95 1.85
N LYS A 149 -0.29 23.59 1.33
CA LYS A 149 0.62 22.61 1.93
C LYS A 149 1.78 23.25 2.70
N ARG A 150 1.84 24.59 2.74
CA ARG A 150 2.95 25.36 3.34
C ARG A 150 2.78 25.64 4.83
N THR A 151 1.57 25.52 5.36
CA THR A 151 1.22 25.87 6.75
C THR A 151 0.15 24.92 7.28
N GLY A 152 0.05 24.79 8.61
CA GLY A 152 -0.96 23.94 9.26
C GLY A 152 -0.79 22.47 8.89
N THR A 153 -1.91 21.76 8.69
CA THR A 153 -1.96 20.30 8.46
C THR A 153 -2.19 19.92 6.99
N GLY A 154 -1.74 20.75 6.05
CA GLY A 154 -1.93 20.53 4.61
C GLY A 154 -1.21 19.31 4.02
N GLN A 155 -0.30 18.70 4.80
CA GLN A 155 0.36 17.44 4.50
C GLN A 155 0.03 16.41 5.59
N SER A 156 0.05 15.16 5.19
CA SER A 156 -0.08 14.01 6.08
C SER A 156 0.96 12.96 5.71
N TRP A 157 1.43 12.24 6.71
CA TRP A 157 2.36 11.13 6.56
C TRP A 157 1.85 9.94 7.36
N PHE A 158 2.04 8.74 6.81
CA PHE A 158 1.77 7.49 7.49
C PHE A 158 2.59 7.38 8.79
N PRO A 159 2.21 6.48 9.72
CA PRO A 159 3.05 6.17 10.86
C PRO A 159 4.48 5.89 10.44
N GLU A 160 5.44 6.37 11.23
CA GLU A 160 6.88 6.33 10.88
C GLU A 160 7.38 4.91 10.58
N HIS A 161 6.82 3.90 11.23
CA HIS A 161 7.18 2.50 11.07
C HIS A 161 6.54 1.83 9.83
N TRP A 162 5.64 2.49 9.11
CA TRP A 162 5.03 1.91 7.91
C TRP A 162 6.02 1.90 6.74
N SER A 163 6.25 0.71 6.19
CA SER A 163 7.02 0.47 4.99
C SER A 163 6.20 0.69 3.71
N ASP A 164 6.88 0.70 2.56
CA ASP A 164 6.21 0.72 1.24
C ASP A 164 5.28 -0.49 1.07
N ALA A 165 5.62 -1.64 1.66
CA ALA A 165 4.79 -2.83 1.63
C ALA A 165 3.51 -2.65 2.45
N ASP A 166 3.59 -1.99 3.62
CA ASP A 166 2.43 -1.67 4.44
C ASP A 166 1.50 -0.69 3.73
N ILE A 167 2.05 0.37 3.12
CA ILE A 167 1.28 1.36 2.33
C ILE A 167 0.62 0.67 1.12
N LYS A 168 1.36 -0.17 0.40
CA LYS A 168 0.82 -0.96 -0.73
C LYS A 168 -0.32 -1.84 -0.28
N HIS A 169 -0.13 -2.56 0.82
CA HIS A 169 -1.12 -3.46 1.36
C HIS A 169 -2.38 -2.69 1.77
N ALA A 170 -2.22 -1.64 2.57
CA ALA A 170 -3.33 -0.82 3.03
C ALA A 170 -4.12 -0.19 1.86
N GLY A 171 -3.42 0.29 0.84
CA GLY A 171 -4.03 0.81 -0.39
C GLY A 171 -4.86 -0.25 -1.12
N LYS A 172 -4.35 -1.48 -1.25
CA LYS A 172 -5.10 -2.61 -1.85
C LYS A 172 -6.34 -2.94 -1.03
N THR A 173 -6.19 -3.13 0.28
CA THR A 173 -7.32 -3.45 1.17
C THR A 173 -8.43 -2.41 1.07
N VAL A 174 -8.07 -1.12 1.06
CA VAL A 174 -9.06 -0.05 0.95
C VAL A 174 -9.71 -0.01 -0.43
N TRP A 175 -8.94 -0.14 -1.51
CA TRP A 175 -9.41 -0.02 -2.88
C TRP A 175 -10.29 -1.19 -3.36
N ASP A 176 -9.93 -2.41 -2.96
CA ASP A 176 -10.59 -3.64 -3.39
C ASP A 176 -11.73 -4.06 -2.45
N SER A 177 -11.86 -3.43 -1.28
CA SER A 177 -12.96 -3.71 -0.35
C SER A 177 -14.31 -3.43 -0.99
N PRO A 178 -15.24 -4.41 -1.03
CA PRO A 178 -16.59 -4.19 -1.56
C PRO A 178 -17.43 -3.26 -0.67
N ASN A 179 -17.02 -3.07 0.59
CA ASN A 179 -17.70 -2.23 1.56
C ASN A 179 -17.30 -0.75 1.45
N ASN A 180 -16.23 -0.44 0.73
CA ASN A 180 -15.76 0.94 0.56
C ASN A 180 -16.30 1.50 -0.76
N PRO A 181 -17.25 2.45 -0.72
CA PRO A 181 -17.83 3.00 -1.94
C PRO A 181 -16.79 3.78 -2.74
N LYS A 182 -16.82 3.60 -4.06
CA LYS A 182 -16.05 4.39 -5.02
C LYS A 182 -16.78 5.72 -5.25
N GLN A 183 -16.20 6.81 -4.76
CA GLN A 183 -16.66 8.16 -5.03
C GLN A 183 -16.10 8.65 -6.36
N ASP A 184 -16.97 9.09 -7.26
CA ASP A 184 -16.58 9.79 -8.48
C ASP A 184 -16.11 11.21 -8.15
N LEU A 185 -14.90 11.56 -8.59
CA LEU A 185 -14.32 12.90 -8.45
C LEU A 185 -14.55 13.78 -9.69
N GLY A 186 -15.22 13.26 -10.71
CA GLY A 186 -15.39 13.91 -12.00
C GLY A 186 -14.17 13.71 -12.92
N SER A 187 -14.38 13.94 -14.22
CA SER A 187 -13.35 13.80 -15.26
C SER A 187 -12.66 12.43 -15.31
N GLY A 188 -13.29 11.38 -14.78
CA GLY A 188 -12.76 10.02 -14.71
C GLY A 188 -11.88 9.72 -13.49
N GLY A 189 -11.81 10.63 -12.51
CA GLY A 189 -11.13 10.38 -11.24
C GLY A 189 -12.03 9.63 -10.26
N VAL A 190 -11.46 8.71 -9.48
CA VAL A 190 -12.19 7.92 -8.47
C VAL A 190 -11.43 7.97 -7.15
N MET A 191 -12.16 8.08 -6.05
CA MET A 191 -11.62 7.98 -4.71
C MET A 191 -12.30 6.86 -3.93
N VAL A 192 -11.52 6.13 -3.16
CA VAL A 192 -12.01 5.17 -2.16
C VAL A 192 -11.40 5.54 -0.82
N SER A 193 -12.20 5.49 0.23
CA SER A 193 -11.72 5.74 1.59
C SER A 193 -12.05 4.55 2.49
N GLY A 194 -11.21 4.28 3.47
CA GLY A 194 -11.41 3.20 4.42
C GLY A 194 -10.32 3.17 5.48
N THR A 195 -10.54 2.37 6.52
CA THR A 195 -9.59 2.22 7.62
C THR A 195 -8.80 0.92 7.46
N HIS A 196 -7.48 0.98 7.65
CA HIS A 196 -6.62 -0.20 7.72
C HIS A 196 -5.64 -0.03 8.90
N ASN A 197 -5.56 -1.05 9.77
CA ASN A 197 -4.72 -1.03 10.97
C ASN A 197 -4.87 0.26 11.81
N GLY A 198 -6.11 0.73 11.96
CA GLY A 198 -6.43 1.94 12.73
C GLY A 198 -6.14 3.26 12.00
N VAL A 199 -5.58 3.25 10.79
CA VAL A 199 -5.32 4.44 9.97
C VAL A 199 -6.45 4.64 8.96
N PHE A 200 -7.07 5.82 8.92
CA PHE A 200 -8.03 6.19 7.89
C PHE A 200 -7.29 6.70 6.64
N ILE A 201 -7.51 6.03 5.53
CA ILE A 201 -6.74 6.14 4.28
C ILE A 201 -7.67 6.52 3.15
N ARG A 202 -7.17 7.39 2.27
CA ARG A 202 -7.76 7.66 0.98
C ARG A 202 -6.87 7.14 -0.13
N VAL A 203 -7.50 6.51 -1.12
CA VAL A 203 -6.89 6.03 -2.34
C VAL A 203 -7.55 6.75 -3.49
N VAL A 204 -6.77 7.48 -4.29
CA VAL A 204 -7.26 8.23 -5.44
C VAL A 204 -6.66 7.64 -6.71
N ARG A 205 -7.51 7.44 -7.71
CA ARG A 205 -7.15 7.15 -9.09
C ARG A 205 -7.51 8.33 -9.96
N ASP A 206 -6.58 8.81 -10.77
CA ASP A 206 -6.85 9.81 -11.79
C ASP A 206 -7.32 9.16 -13.10
N SER A 207 -7.82 9.98 -14.02
CA SER A 207 -8.36 9.53 -15.31
C SER A 207 -7.31 9.02 -16.29
N LYS A 208 -6.03 9.27 -16.03
CA LYS A 208 -4.91 8.76 -16.83
C LYS A 208 -4.36 7.44 -16.28
N GLY A 209 -4.96 6.91 -15.21
CA GLY A 209 -4.54 5.68 -14.55
C GLY A 209 -3.44 5.88 -13.50
N GLY A 210 -3.01 7.11 -13.24
CA GLY A 210 -2.17 7.44 -12.10
C GLY A 210 -2.96 7.38 -10.78
N GLY A 211 -2.25 7.41 -9.66
CA GLY A 211 -2.90 7.31 -8.36
C GLY A 211 -2.03 7.70 -7.18
N SER A 212 -2.67 7.86 -6.03
CA SER A 212 -2.00 8.14 -4.76
C SER A 212 -2.74 7.49 -3.60
N ILE A 213 -1.99 7.12 -2.57
CA ILE A 213 -2.46 6.53 -1.32
C ILE A 213 -1.95 7.45 -0.21
N PHE A 214 -2.83 7.93 0.65
CA PHE A 214 -2.44 8.84 1.72
C PHE A 214 -3.36 8.70 2.93
N PRO A 215 -2.83 8.92 4.16
CA PRO A 215 -3.67 9.02 5.33
C PRO A 215 -4.43 10.35 5.27
N ASP A 216 -5.69 10.34 5.69
CA ASP A 216 -6.47 11.57 5.79
C ASP A 216 -5.87 12.51 6.85
N ASN A 217 -5.79 13.78 6.51
CA ASN A 217 -5.14 14.80 7.34
C ASN A 217 -6.07 15.48 8.34
N ALA A 218 -7.38 15.23 8.25
CA ALA A 218 -8.40 15.83 9.10
C ALA A 218 -9.11 14.79 9.98
N ILE A 219 -9.24 13.55 9.49
CA ILE A 219 -10.01 12.48 10.13
C ILE A 219 -9.10 11.28 10.35
N GLN A 220 -8.92 10.91 11.62
CA GLN A 220 -8.33 9.63 12.01
C GLN A 220 -9.20 9.00 13.11
N PRO A 221 -9.36 7.65 13.14
CA PRO A 221 -10.16 6.93 14.12
C PRO A 221 -9.58 7.01 15.55
#